data_AF-A0A9P8JHW0-F1
#
_entry.id   AF-A0A9P8JHW0-F1
#
_cell.length_a   1.000
_cell.length_b   1.000
_cell.length_c   1.000
_cell.angle_alpha   90.00
_cell.angle_beta   90.00
_cell.angle_gamma   90.00
#
_symmetry.space_group_name_H-M   'P 1'
#
loop_
_entity.id
_entity.type
_entity.pdbx_description
1 polymer ?
#
loop_
_entity_poly.entity_id
_entity_poly.type
_entity_poly.pdbx_seq_one_letter_code
_entity_poly.pdbx_strand_id
1 'polypeptide(L)'
;MEAYPINKKWTLVHQDRLAEWQGEQKRRMHARTTINADSSLGILGRADEEGSPEWYVRKVLDNSISAKQLQSLAVSLRTQPIGWVKAFVEAQGQVALANVLGKYNRKQTTGPTNPTVNDKDLDREYDIVKCLKALMNNKYGADDALEHAPIVNALGASLISPRLNTRKLVSEVLTFLCHWAEGRGHQKVLQALDSLKSTQGENGRFDAWMRIVEVTVDGRGKMGSLVGASDEVRSGGIGMENLLMEYAVASLFLVNMIVDAPERDLHLRCHIRAQFTACGIKRILNKMEQFQYDIIDKQVERYRSNEIIDYEDLLEKENQVDGQDPEPQDLNDPVQIVQAIMSKVNGSHSADYFVSSLQHLLLIRDNEAEDRLRMFQL
;
A
#
# COMPACT_ATOMS: atom_id res chain seq x y z
N MET A 1 -18.23 9.19 24.21
CA MET A 1 -18.89 10.40 24.79
C MET A 1 -20.21 10.08 25.48
N GLU A 2 -20.73 8.85 25.39
CA GLU A 2 -22.04 8.49 25.95
C GLU A 2 -22.10 8.60 27.47
N ALA A 3 -20.99 8.30 28.16
CA ALA A 3 -20.84 8.39 29.61
C ALA A 3 -20.71 9.83 30.17
N TYR A 4 -20.71 10.87 29.33
CA TYR A 4 -20.59 12.25 29.82
C TYR A 4 -21.90 12.76 30.44
N PRO A 5 -21.83 13.52 31.56
CA PRO A 5 -22.98 14.24 32.09
C PRO A 5 -23.62 15.15 31.03
N ILE A 6 -24.94 15.32 31.09
CA ILE A 6 -25.71 16.12 30.12
C ILE A 6 -25.14 17.54 29.96
N ASN A 7 -24.76 18.19 31.05
CA ASN A 7 -24.17 19.54 31.02
C ASN A 7 -22.87 19.58 30.21
N LYS A 8 -22.01 18.58 30.38
CA LYS A 8 -20.76 18.47 29.63
C LYS A 8 -21.01 18.22 28.15
N LYS A 9 -22.03 17.43 27.80
CA LYS A 9 -22.47 17.24 26.40
C LYS A 9 -22.95 18.56 25.79
N TRP A 10 -23.76 19.34 26.51
CA TRP A 10 -24.20 20.66 26.05
C TRP A 10 -23.04 21.65 25.87
N THR A 11 -22.07 21.67 26.79
CA THR A 11 -20.87 22.51 26.62
C THR A 11 -20.10 22.13 25.35
N LEU A 12 -19.94 20.83 25.07
CA LEU A 12 -19.25 20.37 23.86
C LEU A 12 -20.01 20.75 22.58
N VAL A 13 -21.33 20.55 22.54
CA VAL A 13 -22.15 20.95 21.39
C VAL A 13 -22.11 22.46 21.18
N HIS A 14 -22.19 23.25 22.26
CA HIS A 14 -22.09 24.70 22.17
C HIS A 14 -20.71 25.15 21.68
N GLN A 15 -19.63 24.56 22.20
CA GLN A 15 -18.26 24.87 21.77
C GLN A 15 -18.03 24.52 20.29
N ASP A 16 -18.52 23.37 19.85
CA ASP A 16 -18.44 22.94 18.45
C ASP A 16 -19.19 23.90 17.53
N ARG A 17 -20.45 24.21 17.87
CA ARG A 17 -21.25 25.18 17.12
C ARG A 17 -20.65 26.59 17.13
N LEU A 18 -20.07 27.01 18.25
CA LEU A 18 -19.38 28.29 18.36
C LEU A 18 -18.13 28.33 17.49
N ALA A 19 -17.34 27.25 17.45
CA ALA A 19 -16.16 27.15 16.59
C ALA A 19 -16.55 27.22 15.11
N GLU A 20 -17.60 26.51 14.69
CA GLU A 20 -18.15 26.60 13.33
C GLU A 20 -18.60 28.04 13.01
N TRP A 21 -19.36 28.66 13.90
CA TRP A 21 -19.87 30.01 13.71
C TRP A 21 -18.73 31.04 13.66
N GLN A 22 -17.74 30.95 14.54
CA GLN A 22 -16.55 31.81 14.50
C GLN A 22 -15.76 31.62 13.20
N GLY A 23 -15.63 30.38 12.72
CA GLY A 23 -15.04 30.08 11.43
C GLY A 23 -15.83 30.68 10.27
N GLU A 24 -17.16 30.61 10.31
CA GLU A 24 -18.04 31.25 9.31
C GLU A 24 -17.97 32.79 9.37
N GLN A 25 -17.89 33.40 10.56
CA GLN A 25 -17.75 34.85 10.71
C GLN A 25 -16.40 35.35 10.21
N LYS A 26 -15.30 34.67 10.54
CA LYS A 26 -13.97 35.00 10.00
C LYS A 26 -13.98 34.94 8.48
N ARG A 27 -14.57 33.89 7.88
CA ARG A 27 -14.77 33.77 6.43
C ARG A 27 -15.61 34.93 5.86
N ARG A 28 -16.75 35.26 6.48
CA ARG A 28 -17.60 36.39 6.06
C ARG A 28 -16.91 37.75 6.16
N MET A 29 -16.09 37.99 7.19
CA MET A 29 -15.32 39.22 7.32
C MET A 29 -14.21 39.31 6.26
N HIS A 30 -13.50 38.22 5.99
CA HIS A 30 -12.50 38.17 4.93
C HIS A 30 -13.14 38.38 3.55
N ALA A 31 -14.28 37.74 3.27
CA ALA A 31 -15.05 37.95 2.04
C ALA A 31 -15.52 39.42 1.88
N ARG A 32 -15.99 40.07 2.94
CA ARG A 32 -16.35 41.49 2.91
C ARG A 32 -15.17 42.41 2.63
N THR A 33 -13.96 42.00 2.98
CA THR A 33 -12.74 42.81 2.76
C THR A 33 -12.25 42.69 1.31
N THR A 34 -12.47 41.54 0.65
CA THR A 34 -12.11 41.31 -0.76
C THR A 34 -13.16 41.80 -1.78
N ILE A 35 -14.43 41.98 -1.38
CA ILE A 35 -15.54 42.45 -2.24
C ILE A 35 -15.38 43.92 -2.74
N ASN A 36 -14.40 44.68 -2.26
CA ASN A 36 -14.11 46.02 -2.81
C ASN A 36 -13.35 45.99 -4.16
N ALA A 37 -13.02 44.81 -4.71
CA ALA A 37 -12.51 44.66 -6.06
C ALA A 37 -13.41 43.70 -6.87
N ASP A 38 -14.23 44.30 -7.73
CA ASP A 38 -15.00 43.71 -8.83
C ASP A 38 -16.25 42.87 -8.48
N SER A 39 -17.42 43.49 -8.70
CA SER A 39 -18.74 43.07 -8.24
C SER A 39 -19.57 42.36 -9.32
N SER A 40 -19.09 41.25 -9.88
CA SER A 40 -19.86 40.51 -10.90
C SER A 40 -20.09 39.01 -10.66
N LEU A 41 -19.50 38.40 -9.62
CA LEU A 41 -19.47 36.93 -9.50
C LEU A 41 -19.77 36.41 -8.07
N GLY A 42 -20.97 36.69 -7.56
CA GLY A 42 -21.41 36.37 -6.18
C GLY A 42 -21.49 34.88 -5.80
N ILE A 43 -21.31 33.96 -6.75
CA ILE A 43 -21.24 32.50 -6.51
C ILE A 43 -19.83 31.96 -6.76
N LEU A 44 -19.13 32.47 -7.78
CA LEU A 44 -17.75 32.09 -8.11
C LEU A 44 -16.71 32.64 -7.12
N GLY A 45 -16.98 33.78 -6.47
CA GLY A 45 -16.08 34.36 -5.46
C GLY A 45 -15.91 33.52 -4.18
N ARG A 46 -16.81 32.57 -3.89
CA ARG A 46 -16.65 31.65 -2.74
C ARG A 46 -15.59 30.57 -2.99
N ALA A 47 -15.42 30.14 -4.24
CA ALA A 47 -14.39 29.16 -4.64
C ALA A 47 -12.99 29.79 -4.71
N ASP A 48 -12.91 31.12 -4.72
CA ASP A 48 -11.66 31.89 -4.70
C ASP A 48 -11.19 32.26 -3.28
N GLU A 49 -11.95 31.95 -2.24
CA GLU A 49 -11.56 32.23 -0.86
C GLU A 49 -10.39 31.33 -0.43
N GLU A 50 -9.25 31.94 -0.12
CA GLU A 50 -8.06 31.23 0.37
C GLU A 50 -8.37 30.40 1.61
N GLY A 51 -8.06 29.11 1.57
CA GLY A 51 -8.34 28.15 2.64
C GLY A 51 -9.69 27.42 2.55
N SER A 52 -10.54 27.73 1.57
CA SER A 52 -11.72 26.92 1.25
C SER A 52 -11.33 25.58 0.59
N PRO A 53 -12.17 24.53 0.69
CA PRO A 53 -11.94 23.26 0.02
C PRO A 53 -11.72 23.40 -1.49
N GLU A 54 -12.59 24.14 -2.16
CA GLU A 54 -12.59 24.38 -3.60
C GLU A 54 -11.35 25.16 -4.05
N TRP A 55 -10.91 26.11 -3.23
CA TRP A 55 -9.67 26.84 -3.47
C TRP A 55 -8.46 25.91 -3.46
N TYR A 56 -8.36 24.99 -2.48
CA TYR A 56 -7.29 24.00 -2.44
C TYR A 56 -7.35 23.07 -3.65
N VAL A 57 -8.53 22.56 -4.01
CA VAL A 57 -8.71 21.69 -5.19
C VAL A 57 -8.19 22.38 -6.44
N ARG A 58 -8.59 23.63 -6.69
CA ARG A 58 -8.14 24.40 -7.84
C ARG A 58 -6.62 24.56 -7.86
N LYS A 59 -6.01 24.87 -6.72
CA LYS A 59 -4.55 25.00 -6.57
C LYS A 59 -3.80 23.69 -6.82
N VAL A 60 -4.42 22.55 -6.53
CA VAL A 60 -3.87 21.23 -6.85
C VAL A 60 -3.98 20.97 -8.35
N LEU A 61 -5.14 21.23 -8.96
CA LEU A 61 -5.39 21.00 -10.38
C LEU A 61 -4.51 21.86 -11.29
N ASP A 62 -4.34 23.14 -10.96
CA ASP A 62 -3.48 24.07 -11.72
C ASP A 62 -1.98 23.87 -11.44
N ASN A 63 -1.61 22.95 -10.55
CA ASN A 63 -0.23 22.68 -10.10
C ASN A 63 0.47 23.93 -9.50
N SER A 64 -0.27 24.92 -9.02
CA SER A 64 0.27 26.13 -8.40
C SER A 64 0.35 26.05 -6.87
N ILE A 65 -0.14 24.97 -6.26
CA ILE A 65 -0.04 24.74 -4.82
C ILE A 65 1.41 24.71 -4.34
N SER A 66 1.72 25.54 -3.33
CA SER A 66 3.02 25.56 -2.68
C SER A 66 3.14 24.47 -1.60
N ALA A 67 4.37 24.12 -1.20
CA ALA A 67 4.60 23.16 -0.12
C ALA A 67 3.93 23.57 1.21
N LYS A 68 4.00 24.86 1.56
CA LYS A 68 3.34 25.39 2.78
C LYS A 68 1.82 25.25 2.71
N GLN A 69 1.23 25.51 1.54
CA GLN A 69 -0.22 25.34 1.33
C GLN A 69 -0.62 23.87 1.39
N LEU A 70 0.18 22.96 0.83
CA LEU A 70 -0.08 21.53 0.90
C LEU A 70 0.01 21.00 2.34
N GLN A 71 0.96 21.49 3.14
CA GLN A 71 1.03 21.20 4.57
C GLN A 71 -0.18 21.76 5.33
N SER A 72 -0.63 22.98 4.99
CA SER A 72 -1.84 23.57 5.56
C SER A 72 -3.10 22.79 5.19
N LEU A 73 -3.17 22.25 3.97
CA LEU A 73 -4.23 21.34 3.52
C LEU A 73 -4.24 20.07 4.37
N ALA A 74 -3.08 19.42 4.57
CA ALA A 74 -2.98 18.21 5.39
C ALA A 74 -3.45 18.45 6.84
N VAL A 75 -3.17 19.63 7.41
CA VAL A 75 -3.69 20.02 8.72
C VAL A 75 -5.19 20.23 8.67
N SER A 76 -5.69 21.00 7.69
CA SER A 76 -7.11 21.30 7.52
C SER A 76 -7.95 20.03 7.38
N LEU A 77 -7.49 19.06 6.58
CA LEU A 77 -8.15 17.78 6.38
C LEU A 77 -8.32 16.95 7.66
N ARG A 78 -7.48 17.18 8.67
CA ARG A 78 -7.52 16.48 9.96
C ARG A 78 -8.29 17.26 11.03
N THR A 79 -8.30 18.59 10.96
CA THR A 79 -8.78 19.44 12.06
C THR A 79 -10.07 20.20 11.75
N GLN A 80 -10.43 20.38 10.48
CA GLN A 80 -11.68 21.03 10.10
C GLN A 80 -12.89 20.11 10.35
N PRO A 81 -14.10 20.67 10.54
CA PRO A 81 -15.32 19.89 10.66
C PRO A 81 -15.52 18.96 9.46
N ILE A 82 -16.22 17.85 9.68
CA ILE A 82 -16.48 16.84 8.64
C ILE A 82 -17.15 17.42 7.39
N GLY A 83 -17.96 18.49 7.53
CA GLY A 83 -18.56 19.19 6.39
C GLY A 83 -17.53 19.82 5.44
N TRP A 84 -16.41 20.32 5.98
CA TRP A 84 -15.31 20.84 5.15
C TRP A 84 -14.64 19.72 4.34
N VAL A 85 -14.40 18.58 4.99
CA VAL A 85 -13.79 17.40 4.35
C VAL A 85 -14.70 16.84 3.26
N LYS A 86 -16.01 16.77 3.52
CA LYS A 86 -17.01 16.38 2.51
C LYS A 86 -16.99 17.30 1.31
N ALA A 87 -17.03 18.62 1.51
CA ALA A 87 -16.94 19.59 0.42
C ALA A 87 -15.64 19.44 -0.39
N PHE A 88 -14.50 19.14 0.26
CA PHE A 88 -13.24 18.87 -0.44
C PHE A 88 -13.31 17.65 -1.37
N VAL A 89 -13.91 16.56 -0.89
CA VAL A 89 -14.08 15.32 -1.65
C VAL A 89 -15.12 15.49 -2.77
N GLU A 90 -16.25 16.15 -2.49
CA GLU A 90 -17.29 16.51 -3.48
C GLU A 90 -16.71 17.38 -4.61
N ALA A 91 -15.78 18.28 -4.28
CA ALA A 91 -15.01 19.06 -5.25
C ALA A 91 -13.92 18.24 -5.97
N GLN A 92 -13.91 16.91 -5.91
CA GLN A 92 -12.92 16.02 -6.54
C GLN A 92 -11.48 16.21 -6.04
N GLY A 93 -11.30 16.71 -4.81
CA GLY A 93 -9.99 17.01 -4.25
C GLY A 93 -9.09 15.78 -4.07
N GLN A 94 -9.67 14.63 -3.71
CA GLN A 94 -8.91 13.39 -3.52
C GLN A 94 -8.36 12.85 -4.86
N VAL A 95 -9.18 12.88 -5.91
CA VAL A 95 -8.78 12.53 -7.29
C VAL A 95 -7.73 13.52 -7.82
N ALA A 96 -7.90 14.83 -7.56
CA ALA A 96 -6.92 15.84 -7.95
C ALA A 96 -5.54 15.57 -7.31
N LEU A 97 -5.51 15.29 -6.00
CA LEU A 97 -4.29 14.90 -5.28
C LEU A 97 -3.65 13.63 -5.86
N ALA A 98 -4.45 12.60 -6.12
CA ALA A 98 -3.97 11.34 -6.69
C ALA A 98 -3.37 11.52 -8.10
N ASN A 99 -3.98 12.37 -8.94
CA ASN A 99 -3.46 12.68 -10.27
C ASN A 99 -2.10 13.40 -10.19
N VAL A 100 -1.95 14.34 -9.26
CA VAL A 100 -0.67 15.00 -9.03
C VAL A 100 0.38 14.02 -8.48
N LEU A 101 -0.01 13.14 -7.55
CA LEU A 101 0.87 12.08 -7.03
C LEU A 101 1.36 11.16 -8.16
N GLY A 102 0.45 10.73 -9.05
CA GLY A 102 0.79 9.90 -10.21
C GLY A 102 1.80 10.55 -11.16
N LYS A 103 1.83 11.89 -11.27
CA LYS A 103 2.86 12.60 -12.05
C LYS A 103 4.24 12.46 -11.41
N TYR A 104 4.34 12.53 -10.09
CA TYR A 104 5.62 12.34 -9.39
C TYR A 104 6.10 10.89 -9.51
N ASN A 105 5.20 9.91 -9.37
CA ASN A 105 5.53 8.49 -9.53
C ASN A 105 6.08 8.18 -10.93
N ARG A 106 5.49 8.73 -12.00
CA ARG A 106 5.97 8.51 -13.39
C ARG A 106 7.34 9.16 -13.67
N LYS A 107 7.60 10.33 -13.08
CA LYS A 107 8.90 10.99 -13.21
C LYS A 107 10.03 10.16 -12.58
N GLN A 108 9.72 9.33 -11.60
CA GLN A 108 10.69 8.46 -10.93
C GLN A 108 11.05 7.21 -11.76
N THR A 109 10.15 6.73 -12.64
CA THR A 109 10.38 5.53 -13.47
C THR A 109 11.31 5.77 -14.68
N THR A 110 11.62 7.03 -15.03
CA THR A 110 12.42 7.36 -16.23
C THR A 110 13.93 7.35 -15.96
N GLY A 111 14.49 6.13 -15.83
CA GLY A 111 15.87 5.77 -16.16
C GLY A 111 17.05 6.39 -15.36
N PRO A 112 18.27 5.82 -15.50
CA PRO A 112 19.43 6.14 -14.65
C PRO A 112 20.10 7.51 -14.96
N THR A 113 19.57 8.28 -15.90
CA THR A 113 20.20 9.48 -16.45
C THR A 113 19.57 10.80 -15.98
N ASN A 114 18.66 10.78 -15.00
CA ASN A 114 18.26 12.01 -14.30
C ASN A 114 19.04 12.12 -12.98
N PRO A 115 20.14 12.90 -12.91
CA PRO A 115 21.09 12.86 -11.81
C PRO A 115 20.59 13.54 -10.52
N THR A 116 19.35 14.01 -10.48
CA THR A 116 18.82 14.71 -9.32
C THR A 116 17.37 14.31 -9.10
N VAL A 117 17.16 13.28 -8.28
CA VAL A 117 15.91 13.15 -7.53
C VAL A 117 15.74 14.47 -6.78
N ASN A 118 14.75 15.27 -7.19
CA ASN A 118 14.54 16.58 -6.61
C ASN A 118 13.91 16.41 -5.23
N ASP A 119 14.64 16.71 -4.15
CA ASP A 119 14.15 16.62 -2.78
C ASP A 119 12.82 17.36 -2.57
N LYS A 120 12.61 18.48 -3.29
CA LYS A 120 11.35 19.22 -3.24
C LYS A 120 10.18 18.44 -3.82
N ASP A 121 10.43 17.64 -4.85
CA ASP A 121 9.40 16.79 -5.45
C ASP A 121 9.08 15.59 -4.54
N LEU A 122 10.10 15.02 -3.86
CA LEU A 122 9.89 13.99 -2.83
C LEU A 122 9.14 14.51 -1.60
N ASP A 123 9.45 15.72 -1.15
CA ASP A 123 8.74 16.38 -0.05
C ASP A 123 7.27 16.61 -0.43
N ARG A 124 7.01 17.04 -1.67
CA ARG A 124 5.64 17.20 -2.20
C ARG A 124 4.91 15.87 -2.33
N GLU A 125 5.57 14.82 -2.82
CA GLU A 125 5.02 13.47 -2.85
C GLU A 125 4.55 13.06 -1.45
N TYR A 126 5.43 13.20 -0.46
CA TYR A 126 5.15 12.86 0.93
C TYR A 126 3.99 13.67 1.52
N ASP A 127 3.95 14.98 1.28
CA ASP A 127 2.88 15.85 1.77
C ASP A 127 1.52 15.55 1.10
N ILE A 128 1.50 15.12 -0.18
CA ILE A 128 0.27 14.63 -0.83
C ILE A 128 -0.22 13.35 -0.17
N VAL A 129 0.67 12.39 0.10
CA VAL A 129 0.30 11.14 0.79
C VAL A 129 -0.26 11.43 2.18
N LYS A 130 0.26 12.43 2.92
CA LYS A 130 -0.34 12.87 4.20
C LYS A 130 -1.77 13.39 4.03
N CYS A 131 -2.03 14.16 2.98
CA CYS A 131 -3.39 14.63 2.67
C CYS A 131 -4.33 13.45 2.41
N LEU A 132 -3.90 12.49 1.57
CA LEU A 132 -4.67 11.28 1.26
C LEU A 132 -4.91 10.43 2.51
N LYS A 133 -3.90 10.25 3.39
CA LYS A 133 -4.07 9.55 4.67
C LYS A 133 -5.10 10.26 5.57
N ALA A 134 -5.03 11.58 5.68
CA ALA A 134 -5.99 12.35 6.49
C ALA A 134 -7.43 12.18 5.96
N LEU A 135 -7.61 12.17 4.64
CA LEU A 135 -8.89 11.89 3.98
C LEU A 135 -9.40 10.47 4.28
N MET A 136 -8.54 9.46 4.24
CA MET A 136 -8.94 8.06 4.48
C MET A 136 -9.16 7.74 5.96
N ASN A 137 -8.70 8.60 6.88
CA ASN A 137 -8.94 8.44 8.31
C ASN A 137 -10.38 8.82 8.73
N ASN A 138 -11.28 9.03 7.77
CA ASN A 138 -12.71 9.12 8.00
C ASN A 138 -13.45 8.26 6.96
N LYS A 139 -14.62 7.75 7.34
CA LYS A 139 -15.41 6.84 6.50
C LYS A 139 -15.67 7.38 5.09
N TYR A 140 -15.98 8.67 4.98
CA TYR A 140 -16.36 9.28 3.70
C TYR A 140 -15.20 9.28 2.70
N GLY A 141 -14.00 9.71 3.12
CA GLY A 141 -12.83 9.71 2.24
C GLY A 141 -12.24 8.31 1.98
N ALA A 142 -12.46 7.34 2.88
CA ALA A 142 -12.11 5.95 2.62
C ALA A 142 -13.05 5.30 1.59
N ASP A 143 -14.36 5.54 1.70
CA ASP A 143 -15.35 5.06 0.74
C ASP A 143 -15.11 5.69 -0.65
N ASP A 144 -14.88 7.00 -0.74
CA ASP A 144 -14.57 7.70 -2.00
C ASP A 144 -13.29 7.18 -2.68
N ALA A 145 -12.28 6.81 -1.88
CA ALA A 145 -11.03 6.23 -2.37
C ALA A 145 -11.25 4.93 -3.16
N LEU A 146 -12.23 4.12 -2.76
CA LEU A 146 -12.51 2.83 -3.40
C LEU A 146 -13.30 2.98 -4.70
N GLU A 147 -14.08 4.05 -4.83
CA GLU A 147 -14.84 4.37 -6.03
C GLU A 147 -13.92 4.88 -7.16
N HIS A 148 -12.82 5.56 -6.83
CA HIS A 148 -11.90 6.11 -7.82
C HIS A 148 -10.53 5.41 -7.84
N ALA A 149 -10.38 4.46 -8.77
CA ALA A 149 -9.15 3.67 -8.95
C ALA A 149 -7.82 4.47 -9.00
N PRO A 150 -7.74 5.69 -9.60
CA PRO A 150 -6.51 6.47 -9.61
C PRO A 150 -5.92 6.74 -8.22
N ILE A 151 -6.76 6.82 -7.18
CA ILE A 151 -6.33 7.09 -5.80
C ILE A 151 -5.49 5.92 -5.28
N VAL A 152 -6.04 4.71 -5.31
CA VAL A 152 -5.34 3.52 -4.81
C VAL A 152 -4.15 3.17 -5.72
N ASN A 153 -4.27 3.37 -7.03
CA ASN A 153 -3.16 3.17 -7.98
C ASN A 153 -1.99 4.11 -7.71
N ALA A 154 -2.25 5.39 -7.43
CA ALA A 154 -1.21 6.35 -7.09
C ALA A 154 -0.51 5.98 -5.77
N LEU A 155 -1.28 5.54 -4.75
CA LEU A 155 -0.71 5.03 -3.51
C LEU A 155 0.14 3.77 -3.75
N GLY A 156 -0.37 2.78 -4.48
CA GLY A 156 0.38 1.57 -4.82
C GLY A 156 1.70 1.88 -5.51
N ALA A 157 1.71 2.84 -6.45
CA ALA A 157 2.92 3.26 -7.12
C ALA A 157 3.92 4.01 -6.21
N SER A 158 3.49 4.62 -5.11
CA SER A 158 4.38 5.26 -4.12
C SER A 158 5.04 4.27 -3.16
N LEU A 159 4.72 2.96 -3.22
CA LEU A 159 5.45 1.91 -2.48
C LEU A 159 6.91 1.78 -2.89
N ILE A 160 7.25 2.24 -4.11
CA ILE A 160 8.62 2.25 -4.65
C ILE A 160 9.27 3.64 -4.59
N SER A 161 8.66 4.60 -3.87
CA SER A 161 9.24 5.94 -3.70
C SER A 161 10.66 5.83 -3.10
N PRO A 162 11.63 6.63 -3.57
CA PRO A 162 12.95 6.69 -2.96
C PRO A 162 12.90 7.03 -1.47
N ARG A 163 11.88 7.81 -1.05
CA ARG A 163 11.79 8.32 0.31
C ARG A 163 11.15 7.31 1.26
N LEU A 164 11.92 6.87 2.26
CA LEU A 164 11.49 5.89 3.26
C LEU A 164 10.21 6.30 4.01
N ASN A 165 10.10 7.57 4.40
CA ASN A 165 8.91 8.12 5.05
C ASN A 165 7.64 7.97 4.19
N THR A 166 7.75 8.17 2.87
CA THR A 166 6.63 8.02 1.94
C THR A 166 6.21 6.56 1.88
N ARG A 167 7.17 5.65 1.67
CA ARG A 167 6.89 4.21 1.61
C ARG A 167 6.23 3.70 2.89
N LYS A 168 6.75 4.07 4.06
CA LYS A 168 6.13 3.74 5.36
C LYS A 168 4.68 4.22 5.42
N LEU A 169 4.44 5.48 5.11
CA LEU A 169 3.11 6.09 5.21
C LEU A 169 2.10 5.42 4.26
N VAL A 170 2.54 5.13 3.04
CA VAL A 170 1.73 4.41 2.04
C VAL A 170 1.43 2.98 2.51
N SER A 171 2.41 2.27 3.06
CA SER A 171 2.19 0.91 3.59
C SER A 171 1.11 0.89 4.66
N GLU A 172 1.11 1.86 5.59
CA GLU A 172 0.08 2.00 6.62
C GLU A 172 -1.32 2.25 6.00
N VAL A 173 -1.40 3.14 5.00
CA VAL A 173 -2.67 3.46 4.32
C VAL A 173 -3.22 2.25 3.58
N LEU A 174 -2.38 1.55 2.80
CA LEU A 174 -2.80 0.36 2.07
C LEU A 174 -3.18 -0.80 3.00
N THR A 175 -2.51 -0.93 4.15
CA THR A 175 -2.86 -1.92 5.19
C THR A 175 -4.27 -1.67 5.70
N PHE A 176 -4.58 -0.41 6.04
CA PHE A 176 -5.93 -0.02 6.42
C PHE A 176 -6.96 -0.32 5.32
N LEU A 177 -6.66 0.03 4.06
CA LEU A 177 -7.57 -0.21 2.95
C LEU A 177 -7.83 -1.69 2.69
N CYS A 178 -6.87 -2.59 2.92
CA CYS A 178 -7.10 -4.02 2.75
C CYS A 178 -8.24 -4.55 3.65
N HIS A 179 -8.41 -3.99 4.85
CA HIS A 179 -9.51 -4.36 5.74
C HIS A 179 -10.79 -3.54 5.53
N TRP A 180 -10.73 -2.48 4.70
CA TRP A 180 -11.86 -1.57 4.52
C TRP A 180 -12.96 -2.16 3.64
N ALA A 181 -14.21 -1.79 3.95
CA ALA A 181 -15.40 -2.13 3.17
C ALA A 181 -15.57 -3.63 2.88
N GLU A 182 -15.40 -4.47 3.91
CA GLU A 182 -15.62 -5.92 3.86
C GLU A 182 -14.84 -6.62 2.73
N GLY A 183 -13.57 -6.23 2.56
CA GLY A 183 -12.67 -6.82 1.56
C GLY A 183 -12.73 -6.18 0.18
N ARG A 184 -13.66 -5.24 -0.09
CA ARG A 184 -13.62 -4.46 -1.35
C ARG A 184 -12.33 -3.65 -1.47
N GLY A 185 -11.82 -3.11 -0.36
CA GLY A 185 -10.57 -2.37 -0.37
C GLY A 185 -9.36 -3.24 -0.68
N HIS A 186 -9.30 -4.48 -0.19
CA HIS A 186 -8.27 -5.47 -0.55
C HIS A 186 -8.19 -5.71 -2.06
N GLN A 187 -9.33 -5.91 -2.71
CA GLN A 187 -9.38 -6.09 -4.16
C GLN A 187 -8.79 -4.88 -4.91
N LYS A 188 -9.08 -3.66 -4.45
CA LYS A 188 -8.52 -2.44 -5.04
C LYS A 188 -7.01 -2.33 -4.82
N VAL A 189 -6.49 -2.76 -3.67
CA VAL A 189 -5.05 -2.80 -3.39
C VAL A 189 -4.35 -3.80 -4.33
N LEU A 190 -4.90 -4.99 -4.53
CA LEU A 190 -4.35 -5.95 -5.50
C LEU A 190 -4.34 -5.40 -6.93
N GLN A 191 -5.42 -4.74 -7.35
CA GLN A 191 -5.50 -4.08 -8.67
C GLN A 191 -4.47 -2.96 -8.84
N ALA A 192 -4.19 -2.21 -7.77
CA ALA A 192 -3.14 -1.19 -7.78
C ALA A 192 -1.74 -1.80 -7.94
N LEU A 193 -1.49 -2.96 -7.33
CA LEU A 193 -0.22 -3.69 -7.48
C LEU A 193 -0.08 -4.34 -8.86
N ASP A 194 -1.18 -4.79 -9.47
CA ASP A 194 -1.19 -5.22 -10.88
C ASP A 194 -0.89 -4.04 -11.84
N SER A 195 -1.42 -2.86 -11.52
CA SER A 195 -1.12 -1.63 -12.26
C SER A 195 0.36 -1.23 -12.11
N LEU A 196 0.92 -1.40 -10.91
CA LEU A 196 2.34 -1.18 -10.64
C LEU A 196 3.21 -2.13 -11.45
N LYS A 197 2.91 -3.44 -11.45
CA LYS A 197 3.57 -4.45 -12.28
C LYS A 197 3.61 -4.03 -13.74
N SER A 198 2.45 -3.68 -14.28
CA SER A 198 2.32 -3.28 -15.69
C SER A 198 3.15 -2.03 -16.01
N THR A 199 3.19 -1.07 -15.08
CA THR A 199 3.94 0.19 -15.25
C THR A 199 5.45 -0.01 -15.15
N GLN A 200 5.91 -0.94 -14.30
CA GLN A 200 7.33 -1.24 -14.10
C GLN A 200 7.86 -2.32 -15.04
N GLY A 201 6.98 -3.00 -15.78
CA GLY A 201 7.37 -4.10 -16.67
C GLY A 201 7.82 -5.35 -15.90
N GLU A 202 7.27 -5.58 -14.72
CA GLU A 202 7.62 -6.73 -13.87
C GLU A 202 6.80 -7.98 -14.23
N ASN A 203 7.27 -9.14 -13.80
CA ASN A 203 6.55 -10.41 -14.00
C ASN A 203 5.53 -10.68 -12.89
N GLY A 204 5.85 -10.32 -11.66
CA GLY A 204 5.01 -10.46 -10.47
C GLY A 204 4.45 -9.12 -10.00
N ARG A 205 3.23 -9.14 -9.41
CA ARG A 205 2.58 -7.93 -8.85
C ARG A 205 3.32 -7.31 -7.67
N PHE A 206 4.13 -8.10 -6.97
CA PHE A 206 4.86 -7.66 -5.79
C PHE A 206 6.35 -7.41 -6.06
N ASP A 207 6.89 -7.76 -7.24
CA ASP A 207 8.33 -7.74 -7.54
C ASP A 207 8.98 -6.38 -7.26
N ALA A 208 8.45 -5.31 -7.86
CA ALA A 208 9.01 -3.97 -7.71
C ALA A 208 9.03 -3.52 -6.24
N TRP A 209 7.95 -3.79 -5.49
CA TRP A 209 7.85 -3.41 -4.09
C TRP A 209 8.79 -4.27 -3.22
N MET A 210 8.79 -5.59 -3.37
CA MET A 210 9.63 -6.50 -2.59
C MET A 210 11.12 -6.25 -2.82
N ARG A 211 11.53 -5.93 -4.05
CA ARG A 211 12.91 -5.53 -4.37
C ARG A 211 13.32 -4.28 -3.57
N ILE A 212 12.45 -3.26 -3.52
CA ILE A 212 12.70 -2.02 -2.77
C ILE A 212 12.75 -2.28 -1.26
N VAL A 213 11.88 -3.14 -0.72
CA VAL A 213 11.92 -3.58 0.68
C VAL A 213 13.26 -4.27 0.97
N GLU A 214 13.66 -5.24 0.15
CA GLU A 214 14.90 -5.99 0.34
C GLU A 214 16.14 -5.10 0.33
N VAL A 215 16.27 -4.22 -0.68
CA VAL A 215 17.39 -3.26 -0.76
C VAL A 215 17.45 -2.35 0.48
N THR A 216 16.30 -1.94 0.99
CA THR A 216 16.22 -1.07 2.18
C THR A 216 16.61 -1.81 3.46
N VAL A 217 16.21 -3.07 3.58
CA VAL A 217 16.56 -3.97 4.68
C VAL A 217 18.06 -4.29 4.69
N ASP A 218 18.65 -4.51 3.52
CA ASP A 218 20.09 -4.74 3.35
C ASP A 218 20.90 -3.47 3.63
N GLY A 219 20.35 -2.31 3.29
CA GLY A 219 20.95 -1.00 3.49
C GLY A 219 21.23 -0.62 4.96
N ARG A 220 20.81 -1.44 5.93
CA ARG A 220 21.13 -1.25 7.35
C ARG A 220 22.56 -1.67 7.73
N GLY A 221 23.18 -2.54 6.94
CA GLY A 221 24.43 -3.22 7.29
C GLY A 221 24.21 -4.57 8.01
N LYS A 222 25.30 -5.24 8.39
CA LYS A 222 25.27 -6.60 8.97
C LYS A 222 25.43 -6.60 10.48
N MET A 223 24.61 -7.38 11.19
CA MET A 223 24.75 -7.67 12.64
C MET A 223 24.87 -6.41 13.53
N GLY A 224 24.06 -5.38 13.28
CA GLY A 224 24.12 -4.11 14.03
C GLY A 224 25.38 -3.28 13.73
N SER A 225 26.19 -3.68 12.75
CA SER A 225 27.34 -2.95 12.24
C SER A 225 27.01 -2.25 10.93
N LEU A 226 27.60 -1.06 10.72
CA LEU A 226 27.50 -0.30 9.46
C LEU A 226 28.25 -0.93 8.29
N VAL A 227 28.85 -2.11 8.46
CA VAL A 227 29.50 -2.84 7.37
C VAL A 227 28.45 -3.24 6.33
N GLY A 228 28.55 -2.64 5.14
CA GLY A 228 27.59 -2.81 4.05
C GLY A 228 26.33 -1.94 4.15
N ALA A 229 26.25 -1.04 5.13
CA ALA A 229 25.15 -0.09 5.22
C ALA A 229 25.16 0.87 4.04
N SER A 230 23.95 1.18 3.55
CA SER A 230 23.70 2.18 2.53
C SER A 230 24.21 3.55 2.98
N ASP A 231 24.59 4.37 2.01
CA ASP A 231 25.03 5.74 2.27
C ASP A 231 23.97 6.55 3.02
N GLU A 232 22.68 6.30 2.71
CA GLU A 232 21.53 6.93 3.38
C GLU A 232 21.47 6.60 4.88
N VAL A 233 21.72 5.35 5.28
CA VAL A 233 21.78 4.96 6.70
C VAL A 233 23.02 5.54 7.38
N ARG A 234 24.16 5.58 6.69
CA ARG A 234 25.41 6.14 7.22
C ARG A 234 25.33 7.66 7.42
N SER A 235 24.66 8.39 6.53
CA SER A 235 24.50 9.85 6.60
C SER A 235 23.21 10.31 7.28
N GLY A 236 22.24 9.42 7.49
CA GLY A 236 20.87 9.73 7.92
C GLY A 236 20.71 10.24 9.35
N GLY A 237 21.80 10.31 10.12
CA GLY A 237 21.82 10.88 11.46
C GLY A 237 20.99 10.10 12.50
N ILE A 238 20.75 10.74 13.64
CA ILE A 238 20.00 10.15 14.76
C ILE A 238 18.54 9.99 14.35
N GLY A 239 18.03 8.75 14.36
CA GLY A 239 16.62 8.43 14.10
C GLY A 239 16.35 7.72 12.77
N MET A 240 17.32 7.64 11.85
CA MET A 240 17.17 6.87 10.60
C MET A 240 16.96 5.37 10.87
N GLU A 241 17.66 4.82 11.87
CA GLU A 241 17.46 3.44 12.30
C GLU A 241 16.03 3.21 12.79
N ASN A 242 15.50 4.06 13.67
CA ASN A 242 14.10 3.95 14.12
C ASN A 242 13.11 4.05 12.94
N LEU A 243 13.34 4.95 12.00
CA LEU A 243 12.50 5.06 10.81
C LEU A 243 12.54 3.79 9.95
N LEU A 244 13.72 3.17 9.80
CA LEU A 244 13.88 1.89 9.12
C LEU A 244 13.10 0.78 9.83
N MET A 245 13.17 0.72 11.16
CA MET A 245 12.40 -0.22 11.98
C MET A 245 10.90 -0.04 11.77
N GLU A 246 10.41 1.19 11.85
CA GLU A 246 9.01 1.53 11.64
C GLU A 246 8.54 1.19 10.21
N TYR A 247 9.39 1.38 9.20
CA TYR A 247 9.11 0.99 7.83
C TYR A 247 9.05 -0.54 7.65
N ALA A 248 9.98 -1.28 8.25
CA ALA A 248 9.98 -2.74 8.19
C ALA A 248 8.70 -3.30 8.83
N VAL A 249 8.32 -2.78 10.00
CA VAL A 249 7.05 -3.11 10.66
C VAL A 249 5.85 -2.79 9.75
N ALA A 250 5.77 -1.58 9.20
CA ALA A 250 4.66 -1.19 8.32
C ALA A 250 4.57 -2.08 7.06
N SER A 251 5.71 -2.50 6.52
CA SER A 251 5.77 -3.39 5.35
C SER A 251 5.29 -4.80 5.69
N LEU A 252 5.68 -5.35 6.85
CA LEU A 252 5.21 -6.65 7.33
C LEU A 252 3.70 -6.64 7.61
N PHE A 253 3.19 -5.58 8.22
CA PHE A 253 1.74 -5.40 8.40
C PHE A 253 1.00 -5.43 7.06
N LEU A 254 1.54 -4.74 6.04
CA LEU A 254 0.93 -4.74 4.72
C LEU A 254 0.98 -6.13 4.07
N VAL A 255 2.11 -6.82 4.12
CA VAL A 255 2.25 -8.20 3.59
C VAL A 255 1.25 -9.14 4.25
N ASN A 256 1.23 -9.18 5.59
CA ASN A 256 0.30 -10.01 6.35
C ASN A 256 -1.15 -9.65 6.02
N MET A 257 -1.48 -8.37 5.91
CA MET A 257 -2.84 -7.93 5.61
C MET A 257 -3.27 -8.29 4.17
N ILE A 258 -2.37 -8.21 3.19
CA ILE A 258 -2.68 -8.63 1.81
C ILE A 258 -2.92 -10.14 1.75
N VAL A 259 -2.19 -10.94 2.52
CA VAL A 259 -2.36 -12.41 2.56
C VAL A 259 -3.60 -12.82 3.35
N ASP A 260 -3.81 -12.23 4.53
CA ASP A 260 -4.84 -12.68 5.48
C ASP A 260 -6.24 -12.12 5.17
N ALA A 261 -6.36 -11.01 4.44
CA ALA A 261 -7.65 -10.34 4.20
C ALA A 261 -8.74 -11.25 3.59
N PRO A 262 -8.44 -12.21 2.69
CA PRO A 262 -9.39 -13.23 2.26
C PRO A 262 -9.64 -14.31 3.33
N GLU A 263 -10.26 -13.93 4.45
CA GLU A 263 -10.45 -14.82 5.62
C GLU A 263 -11.16 -16.14 5.28
N ARG A 264 -12.03 -16.15 4.26
CA ARG A 264 -12.81 -17.33 3.84
C ARG A 264 -12.28 -18.02 2.57
N ASP A 265 -11.32 -17.42 1.88
CA ASP A 265 -10.82 -17.91 0.60
C ASP A 265 -9.39 -18.44 0.74
N LEU A 266 -9.29 -19.69 1.20
CA LEU A 266 -8.03 -20.39 1.39
C LEU A 266 -7.20 -20.43 0.10
N HIS A 267 -7.83 -20.68 -1.05
CA HIS A 267 -7.12 -20.76 -2.33
C HIS A 267 -6.49 -19.41 -2.70
N LEU A 268 -7.22 -18.31 -2.49
CA LEU A 268 -6.68 -16.98 -2.72
C LEU A 268 -5.52 -16.66 -1.77
N ARG A 269 -5.60 -17.04 -0.49
CA ARG A 269 -4.47 -16.87 0.46
C ARG A 269 -3.23 -17.63 0.00
N CYS A 270 -3.39 -18.91 -0.33
CA CYS A 270 -2.30 -19.75 -0.84
C CYS A 270 -1.71 -19.18 -2.14
N HIS A 271 -2.55 -18.70 -3.07
CA HIS A 271 -2.10 -18.09 -4.31
C HIS A 271 -1.29 -16.81 -4.08
N ILE A 272 -1.77 -15.90 -3.22
CA ILE A 272 -1.04 -14.67 -2.88
C ILE A 272 0.28 -15.01 -2.18
N ARG A 273 0.30 -16.01 -1.29
CA ARG A 273 1.52 -16.46 -0.62
C ARG A 273 2.54 -17.06 -1.59
N ALA A 274 2.09 -17.82 -2.58
CA ALA A 274 2.94 -18.32 -3.65
C ALA A 274 3.57 -17.17 -4.44
N GLN A 275 2.79 -16.12 -4.76
CA GLN A 275 3.31 -14.92 -5.41
C GLN A 275 4.38 -14.22 -4.56
N PHE A 276 4.16 -14.01 -3.25
CA PHE A 276 5.19 -13.44 -2.37
C PHE A 276 6.43 -14.32 -2.26
N THR A 277 6.25 -15.65 -2.28
CA THR A 277 7.37 -16.61 -2.28
C THR A 277 8.22 -16.48 -3.54
N ALA A 278 7.60 -16.36 -4.71
CA ALA A 278 8.29 -16.10 -5.98
C ALA A 278 9.10 -14.79 -5.94
N CYS A 279 8.62 -13.76 -5.24
CA CYS A 279 9.34 -12.51 -5.03
C CYS A 279 10.44 -12.57 -3.95
N GLY A 280 10.70 -13.75 -3.35
CA GLY A 280 11.75 -13.94 -2.36
C GLY A 280 11.40 -13.53 -0.92
N ILE A 281 10.11 -13.44 -0.56
CA ILE A 281 9.70 -13.02 0.79
C ILE A 281 10.39 -13.80 1.91
N LYS A 282 10.58 -15.12 1.77
CA LYS A 282 11.21 -15.97 2.79
C LYS A 282 12.62 -15.48 3.15
N ARG A 283 13.40 -15.06 2.14
CA ARG A 283 14.74 -14.48 2.33
C ARG A 283 14.67 -13.12 3.03
N ILE A 284 13.69 -12.29 2.67
CA ILE A 284 13.48 -10.97 3.28
C ILE A 284 13.10 -11.10 4.77
N LEU A 285 12.19 -12.02 5.11
CA LEU A 285 11.78 -12.28 6.49
C LEU A 285 12.99 -12.69 7.35
N ASN A 286 13.84 -13.60 6.86
CA ASN A 286 15.05 -14.01 7.56
C ASN A 286 16.03 -12.84 7.80
N LYS A 287 16.10 -11.87 6.88
CA LYS A 287 16.91 -10.65 7.06
C LYS A 287 16.31 -9.69 8.08
N MET A 288 14.98 -9.60 8.14
CA MET A 288 14.22 -8.75 9.06
C MET A 288 14.28 -9.25 10.52
N GLU A 289 14.24 -10.56 10.76
CA GLU A 289 14.38 -11.13 12.13
C GLU A 289 15.73 -10.79 12.77
N GLN A 290 16.77 -10.61 11.96
CA GLN A 290 18.08 -10.17 12.46
C GLN A 290 18.08 -8.73 12.99
N PHE A 291 16.95 -8.00 12.89
CA PHE A 291 16.81 -6.67 13.46
C PHE A 291 16.62 -6.73 14.98
N GLN A 292 16.27 -7.90 15.55
CA GLN A 292 16.05 -8.11 16.97
C GLN A 292 15.01 -7.13 17.54
N TYR A 293 13.85 -7.08 16.89
CA TYR A 293 12.77 -6.16 17.25
C TYR A 293 11.46 -6.92 17.39
N ASP A 294 10.94 -6.97 18.62
CA ASP A 294 9.83 -7.82 19.02
C ASP A 294 8.61 -7.75 18.08
N ILE A 295 8.29 -6.56 17.55
CA ILE A 295 7.14 -6.40 16.66
C ILE A 295 7.41 -7.04 15.31
N ILE A 296 8.63 -6.93 14.78
CA ILE A 296 9.02 -7.60 13.52
C ILE A 296 8.95 -9.11 13.71
N ASP A 297 9.55 -9.61 14.79
CA ASP A 297 9.59 -11.05 15.07
C ASP A 297 8.19 -11.65 15.16
N LYS A 298 7.27 -10.96 15.87
CA LYS A 298 5.85 -11.36 15.94
C LYS A 298 5.15 -11.34 14.59
N GLN A 299 5.44 -10.37 13.72
CA GLN A 299 4.81 -10.32 12.39
C GLN A 299 5.37 -11.40 11.45
N VAL A 300 6.67 -11.72 11.55
CA VAL A 300 7.30 -12.81 10.80
C VAL A 300 6.76 -14.17 11.26
N GLU A 301 6.66 -14.37 12.57
CA GLU A 301 6.07 -15.58 13.16
C GLU A 301 4.62 -15.76 12.70
N ARG A 302 3.80 -14.69 12.75
CA ARG A 302 2.42 -14.71 12.24
C ARG A 302 2.36 -15.18 10.78
N TYR A 303 3.20 -14.63 9.90
CA TYR A 303 3.22 -15.01 8.49
C TYR A 303 3.47 -16.52 8.31
N ARG A 304 4.49 -17.05 9.00
CA ARG A 304 4.90 -18.46 8.92
C ARG A 304 3.88 -19.40 9.54
N SER A 305 3.32 -19.05 10.69
CA SER A 305 2.28 -19.85 11.34
C SER A 305 1.03 -19.92 10.47
N ASN A 306 0.61 -18.81 9.85
CA ASN A 306 -0.51 -18.80 8.92
C ASN A 306 -0.20 -19.59 7.62
N GLU A 307 1.06 -19.62 7.15
CA GLU A 307 1.47 -20.49 6.03
C GLU A 307 1.28 -21.97 6.36
N ILE A 308 1.67 -22.39 7.56
CA ILE A 308 1.51 -23.77 8.03
C ILE A 308 0.02 -24.14 8.14
N ILE A 309 -0.77 -23.28 8.78
CA ILE A 309 -2.23 -23.50 8.93
C ILE A 309 -2.91 -23.60 7.57
N ASP A 310 -2.63 -22.69 6.64
CA ASP A 310 -3.21 -22.73 5.30
C ASP A 310 -2.83 -24.00 4.53
N TYR A 311 -1.61 -24.51 4.73
CA TYR A 311 -1.15 -25.76 4.12
C TYR A 311 -1.87 -26.98 4.71
N GLU A 312 -2.01 -27.04 6.04
CA GLU A 312 -2.77 -28.09 6.73
C GLU A 312 -4.24 -28.09 6.28
N ASP A 313 -4.91 -26.92 6.28
CA ASP A 313 -6.29 -26.76 5.83
C ASP A 313 -6.49 -27.21 4.36
N LEU A 314 -5.48 -26.99 3.50
CA LEU A 314 -5.53 -27.39 2.09
C LEU A 314 -5.46 -28.91 1.95
N LEU A 315 -4.55 -29.55 2.68
CA LEU A 315 -4.41 -31.01 2.70
C LEU A 315 -5.67 -31.68 3.25
N GLU A 316 -6.24 -31.16 4.34
CA GLU A 316 -7.48 -31.69 4.92
C GLU A 316 -8.65 -31.64 3.93
N LYS A 317 -8.78 -30.54 3.18
CA LYS A 317 -9.82 -30.41 2.15
C LYS A 317 -9.63 -31.36 0.98
N GLU A 318 -8.41 -31.54 0.48
CA GLU A 318 -8.14 -32.51 -0.58
C GLU A 318 -8.49 -33.93 -0.13
N ASN A 319 -8.12 -34.29 1.11
CA ASN A 319 -8.41 -35.59 1.69
C ASN A 319 -9.93 -35.85 1.87
N GLN A 320 -10.72 -34.80 2.13
CA GLN A 320 -12.19 -34.93 2.25
C GLN A 320 -12.90 -35.08 0.90
N VAL A 321 -12.38 -34.47 -0.17
CA VAL A 321 -13.03 -34.48 -1.50
C VAL A 321 -12.88 -35.84 -2.19
N ASP A 322 -11.77 -36.56 -1.96
CA ASP A 322 -11.51 -37.85 -2.60
C ASP A 322 -12.17 -39.05 -1.89
N GLY A 323 -12.78 -38.86 -0.71
CA GLY A 323 -13.55 -39.91 0.01
C GLY A 323 -12.78 -41.21 0.31
N GLN A 324 -11.48 -41.21 0.05
CA GLN A 324 -10.51 -42.25 0.29
C GLN A 324 -9.52 -41.66 1.29
N ASP A 325 -9.20 -42.40 2.35
CA ASP A 325 -7.97 -42.16 3.10
C ASP A 325 -6.83 -42.11 2.05
N PRO A 326 -6.22 -40.95 1.79
CA PRO A 326 -5.07 -40.94 0.92
C PRO A 326 -3.98 -41.70 1.67
N GLU A 327 -3.35 -42.67 1.01
CA GLU A 327 -2.05 -43.12 1.47
C GLU A 327 -1.20 -41.85 1.67
N PRO A 328 -0.49 -41.71 2.80
CA PRO A 328 0.33 -40.53 3.06
C PRO A 328 1.37 -40.43 1.94
N GLN A 329 1.08 -39.58 0.96
CA GLN A 329 1.98 -39.33 -0.15
C GLN A 329 3.08 -38.40 0.37
N ASP A 330 4.31 -38.86 0.26
CA ASP A 330 5.46 -38.03 0.57
C ASP A 330 5.58 -36.95 -0.52
N LEU A 331 5.14 -35.73 -0.19
CA LEU A 331 5.24 -34.56 -1.08
C LEU A 331 6.69 -34.05 -1.24
N ASN A 332 7.69 -34.77 -0.69
CA ASN A 332 9.10 -34.59 -1.02
C ASN A 332 9.63 -35.64 -2.01
N ASP A 333 8.83 -36.66 -2.35
CA ASP A 333 9.17 -37.66 -3.36
C ASP A 333 8.56 -37.27 -4.72
N PRO A 334 9.38 -36.81 -5.69
CA PRO A 334 8.88 -36.37 -7.00
C PRO A 334 8.14 -37.47 -7.76
N VAL A 335 8.44 -38.75 -7.51
CA VAL A 335 7.74 -39.86 -8.15
C VAL A 335 6.30 -39.94 -7.64
N GLN A 336 6.10 -39.83 -6.32
CA GLN A 336 4.78 -39.86 -5.71
C GLN A 336 3.93 -38.66 -6.13
N ILE A 337 4.53 -37.46 -6.21
CA ILE A 337 3.83 -36.25 -6.70
C ILE A 337 3.34 -36.46 -8.14
N VAL A 338 4.22 -36.91 -9.04
CA VAL A 338 3.83 -37.14 -10.46
C VAL A 338 2.75 -38.22 -10.54
N GLN A 339 2.85 -39.27 -9.73
CA GLN A 339 1.89 -40.38 -9.71
C GLN A 339 0.52 -39.94 -9.16
N ALA A 340 0.51 -39.07 -8.16
CA ALA A 340 -0.70 -38.46 -7.59
C ALA A 340 -1.38 -37.48 -8.56
N ILE A 341 -0.60 -36.64 -9.24
CA ILE A 341 -1.17 -35.75 -10.27
C ILE A 341 -1.71 -36.59 -11.41
N MET A 342 -0.96 -37.60 -11.86
CA MET A 342 -1.38 -38.48 -12.96
C MET A 342 -2.65 -39.25 -12.60
N SER A 343 -2.81 -39.75 -11.37
CA SER A 343 -4.05 -40.41 -10.94
C SER A 343 -5.26 -39.47 -10.96
N LYS A 344 -5.08 -38.19 -10.57
CA LYS A 344 -6.13 -37.15 -10.61
C LYS A 344 -6.51 -36.72 -12.03
N VAL A 345 -5.57 -36.67 -12.97
CA VAL A 345 -5.84 -36.23 -14.36
C VAL A 345 -6.12 -37.40 -15.32
N ASN A 346 -5.97 -38.64 -14.88
CA ASN A 346 -6.07 -39.82 -15.71
C ASN A 346 -7.41 -39.89 -16.44
N GLY A 347 -7.39 -40.13 -17.76
CA GLY A 347 -8.60 -40.21 -18.59
C GLY A 347 -9.23 -38.86 -18.96
N SER A 348 -8.62 -37.73 -18.57
CA SER A 348 -9.04 -36.39 -19.00
C SER A 348 -8.09 -35.81 -20.05
N HIS A 349 -8.56 -34.81 -20.82
CA HIS A 349 -7.71 -34.03 -21.73
C HIS A 349 -6.57 -33.31 -20.99
N SER A 350 -6.69 -33.10 -19.67
CA SER A 350 -5.64 -32.51 -18.84
C SER A 350 -4.41 -33.41 -18.69
N ALA A 351 -4.56 -34.74 -18.87
CA ALA A 351 -3.43 -35.67 -18.86
C ALA A 351 -2.42 -35.35 -19.98
N ASP A 352 -2.91 -35.03 -21.17
CA ASP A 352 -2.06 -34.69 -22.32
C ASP A 352 -1.28 -33.39 -22.07
N TYR A 353 -1.92 -32.37 -21.49
CA TYR A 353 -1.28 -31.12 -21.12
C TYR A 353 -0.28 -31.27 -19.97
N PHE A 354 -0.56 -32.16 -19.01
CA PHE A 354 0.37 -32.46 -17.91
C PHE A 354 1.63 -33.16 -18.42
N VAL A 355 1.46 -34.18 -19.27
CA VAL A 355 2.59 -34.86 -19.93
C VAL A 355 3.38 -33.87 -20.78
N SER A 356 2.70 -33.00 -21.54
CA SER A 356 3.37 -31.96 -22.33
C SER A 356 4.16 -31.00 -21.45
N SER A 357 3.63 -30.61 -20.28
CA SER A 357 4.34 -29.76 -19.32
C SER A 357 5.62 -30.42 -18.81
N LEU A 358 5.55 -31.71 -18.42
CA LEU A 358 6.72 -32.49 -18.00
C LEU A 358 7.75 -32.63 -19.13
N GLN A 359 7.30 -32.82 -20.37
CA GLN A 359 8.19 -32.85 -21.55
C GLN A 359 8.91 -31.51 -21.74
N HIS A 360 8.22 -30.37 -21.57
CA HIS A 360 8.85 -29.06 -21.65
C HIS A 360 9.87 -28.84 -20.51
N LEU A 361 9.59 -29.29 -19.30
CA LEU A 361 10.55 -29.27 -18.19
C LEU A 361 11.81 -30.09 -18.49
N LEU A 362 11.67 -31.21 -19.21
CA LEU A 362 12.80 -32.05 -19.64
C LEU A 362 13.67 -31.40 -20.74
N LEU A 363 13.10 -30.44 -21.50
CA LEU A 363 13.79 -29.73 -22.59
C LEU A 363 14.54 -28.48 -22.12
N ILE A 364 14.47 -28.12 -20.84
CA ILE A 364 15.24 -27.02 -20.26
C ILE A 364 16.74 -27.33 -20.45
N ARG A 365 17.44 -26.48 -21.20
CA ARG A 365 18.84 -26.70 -21.58
C ARG A 365 19.78 -26.42 -20.42
N ASP A 366 20.83 -27.24 -20.28
CA ASP A 366 21.91 -27.13 -19.29
C ASP A 366 22.91 -25.97 -19.56
N ASN A 367 22.48 -24.90 -20.22
CA ASN A 367 23.36 -23.76 -20.46
C ASN A 367 23.38 -22.89 -19.21
N GLU A 368 24.37 -23.13 -18.36
CA GLU A 368 24.67 -22.46 -17.09
C GLU A 368 23.71 -22.78 -15.92
N ALA A 369 24.30 -23.15 -14.78
CA ALA A 369 23.54 -23.62 -13.61
C ALA A 369 22.62 -22.55 -13.00
N GLU A 370 22.94 -21.26 -13.18
CA GLU A 370 22.14 -20.12 -12.68
C GLU A 370 20.87 -19.90 -13.52
N ASP A 371 20.92 -20.11 -14.83
CA ASP A 371 19.77 -19.88 -15.71
C ASP A 371 18.70 -20.96 -15.55
N ARG A 372 19.12 -22.21 -15.35
CA ARG A 372 18.22 -23.31 -14.99
C ARG A 372 17.50 -23.06 -13.66
N LEU A 373 18.22 -22.58 -12.65
CA LEU A 373 17.63 -22.25 -11.35
C LEU A 373 16.58 -21.15 -11.48
N ARG A 374 16.86 -20.10 -12.26
CA ARG A 374 15.90 -19.03 -12.54
C ARG A 374 14.67 -19.54 -13.29
N MET A 375 14.82 -20.44 -14.26
CA MET A 375 13.69 -21.00 -15.00
C MET A 375 12.74 -21.83 -14.13
N PHE A 376 13.23 -22.55 -13.12
CA PHE A 376 12.37 -23.29 -12.17
C PHE A 376 11.80 -22.41 -11.03
N GLN A 377 12.23 -21.15 -10.93
CA GLN A 377 11.72 -20.15 -9.97
C GLN A 377 10.63 -19.24 -10.56
N LEU A 378 10.53 -19.17 -11.89
CA LEU A 378 9.48 -18.48 -12.66
C LEU A 378 8.27 -19.38 -12.84
#